data_AF-A0A352JBZ5-F1
#
_entry.id   AF-A0A352JBZ5-F1
#
_cell.length_a   1.000
_cell.length_b   1.000
_cell.length_c   1.000
_cell.angle_alpha   90.00
_cell.angle_beta   90.00
_cell.angle_gamma   90.00
#
_symmetry.space_group_name_H-M   'P 1'
#
loop_
_entity.id
_entity.type
_entity.pdbx_description
1 polymer ?
#
loop_
_entity_poly.entity_id
_entity_poly.type
_entity_poly.pdbx_seq_one_letter_code
_entity_poly.pdbx_strand_id
1 'polypeptide(L)'
;MNQLQKELKLQFIHINRGISQFNNDYYAALGLTITTNPIYIRRIYLRIVRLLHPDVYGFSLEEKAVATQYLAKLVNPAYDTLMQEQERHAYQGIFKLLAKRLIQKSRNVPIYSTVACELLLAPNDDLYESSVSAIAKKQYESLNTILKYTAQISELNLVYILYKEGYTHGAPNMPPVLAPMVQHKNAYFPPTYPSAQAYPNPKNKPNSRKF
;
A
#
# COMPACT_ATOMS: atom_id res chain seq x y z
N MET A 1 26.64 21.56 -19.09
CA MET A 1 26.02 21.01 -17.86
C MET A 1 24.55 21.48 -17.74
N ASN A 2 23.67 21.16 -18.70
CA ASN A 2 22.29 21.70 -18.63
C ASN A 2 21.20 20.83 -19.31
N GLN A 3 21.51 19.54 -19.49
CA GLN A 3 20.56 18.57 -20.06
C GLN A 3 20.25 17.45 -19.04
N LEU A 4 21.27 16.95 -18.34
CA LEU A 4 21.12 16.03 -17.21
C LEU A 4 20.26 16.62 -16.06
N GLN A 5 20.37 17.93 -15.78
CA GLN A 5 19.54 18.59 -14.76
C GLN A 5 18.08 18.80 -15.20
N LYS A 6 17.83 18.85 -16.52
CA LYS A 6 16.48 18.95 -17.08
C LYS A 6 15.79 17.58 -17.12
N GLU A 7 16.57 16.50 -17.30
CA GLU A 7 16.12 15.11 -17.13
C GLU A 7 15.88 14.74 -15.66
N LEU A 8 16.60 15.36 -14.71
CA LEU A 8 16.49 15.11 -13.26
C LEU A 8 15.17 15.57 -12.61
N LYS A 9 14.28 16.29 -13.32
CA LYS A 9 12.94 16.66 -12.81
C LYS A 9 11.78 15.92 -13.50
N LEU A 10 12.05 14.82 -14.21
CA LEU A 10 11.03 13.82 -14.49
C LEU A 10 10.86 12.97 -13.23
N GLN A 11 10.10 13.45 -12.24
CA GLN A 11 9.76 12.62 -11.08
C GLN A 11 9.06 11.37 -11.58
N PHE A 12 9.75 10.23 -11.52
CA PHE A 12 9.14 8.95 -11.83
C PHE A 12 8.05 8.73 -10.79
N ILE A 13 6.78 8.69 -11.23
CA ILE A 13 5.65 8.37 -10.36
C ILE A 13 5.83 6.89 -9.99
N HIS A 14 6.42 6.65 -8.84
CA HIS A 14 6.71 5.31 -8.35
C HIS A 14 6.23 5.21 -6.90
N ILE A 15 5.41 4.20 -6.63
CA ILE A 15 4.82 3.95 -5.30
C ILE A 15 5.27 2.57 -4.86
N ASN A 16 6.06 2.51 -3.79
CA ASN A 16 6.69 1.29 -3.29
C ASN A 16 5.95 0.71 -2.07
N ARG A 17 4.62 0.88 -1.97
CA ARG A 17 3.81 0.45 -0.83
C ARG A 17 2.51 -0.21 -1.30
N GLY A 18 2.04 -1.21 -0.54
CA GLY A 18 0.80 -1.92 -0.85
C GLY A 18 0.85 -2.71 -2.15
N ILE A 19 -0.29 -2.78 -2.85
CA ILE A 19 -0.41 -3.44 -4.17
C ILE A 19 0.58 -2.82 -5.18
N SER A 20 0.83 -1.52 -5.07
CA SER A 20 1.72 -0.75 -5.96
C SER A 20 3.17 -1.29 -6.02
N GLN A 21 3.60 -2.09 -5.03
CA GLN A 21 4.89 -2.80 -5.08
C GLN A 21 4.95 -3.92 -6.12
N PHE A 22 3.80 -4.44 -6.55
CA PHE A 22 3.68 -5.61 -7.41
C PHE A 22 3.03 -5.28 -8.76
N ASN A 23 2.06 -4.37 -8.75
CA ASN A 23 1.36 -3.90 -9.94
C ASN A 23 0.75 -2.51 -9.68
N ASN A 24 0.45 -1.74 -10.71
CA ASN A 24 -0.25 -0.47 -10.56
C ASN A 24 -1.56 -0.68 -9.78
N ASP A 25 -1.87 0.20 -8.83
CA ASP A 25 -3.12 0.22 -8.06
C ASP A 25 -4.00 1.39 -8.55
N TYR A 26 -4.86 1.13 -9.53
CA TYR A 26 -5.73 2.11 -10.17
C TYR A 26 -6.87 2.57 -9.25
N TYR A 27 -7.31 1.74 -8.32
CA TYR A 27 -8.26 2.17 -7.29
C TYR A 27 -7.60 3.16 -6.34
N ALA A 28 -6.38 2.87 -5.87
CA ALA A 28 -5.63 3.81 -5.05
C ALA A 28 -5.32 5.12 -5.79
N ALA A 29 -4.99 5.04 -7.09
CA ALA A 29 -4.75 6.22 -7.93
C ALA A 29 -5.94 7.19 -7.93
N LEU A 30 -7.17 6.68 -7.98
CA LEU A 30 -8.38 7.50 -7.96
C LEU A 30 -8.95 7.76 -6.55
N GLY A 31 -8.33 7.21 -5.50
CA GLY A 31 -8.83 7.35 -4.13
C GLY A 31 -10.10 6.55 -3.87
N LEU A 32 -10.19 5.35 -4.44
CA LEU A 32 -11.38 4.51 -4.45
C LEU A 32 -11.14 3.16 -3.75
N THR A 33 -12.23 2.55 -3.30
CA THR A 33 -12.23 1.15 -2.83
C THR A 33 -12.28 0.21 -4.03
N ILE A 34 -11.76 -1.02 -3.89
CA ILE A 34 -11.77 -2.00 -4.99
C ILE A 34 -13.17 -2.50 -5.38
N THR A 35 -14.17 -2.22 -4.54
CA THR A 35 -15.60 -2.56 -4.71
C THR A 35 -16.39 -1.45 -5.40
N THR A 36 -15.75 -0.32 -5.76
CA THR A 36 -16.43 0.87 -6.27
C THR A 36 -17.14 0.62 -7.62
N ASN A 37 -18.38 1.09 -7.73
CA ASN A 37 -19.18 1.05 -8.97
C ASN A 37 -18.68 2.07 -10.03
N PRO A 38 -18.65 1.72 -11.34
CA PRO A 38 -18.23 2.60 -12.44
C PRO A 38 -18.85 4.00 -12.46
N ILE A 39 -20.13 4.15 -12.09
CA ILE A 39 -20.79 5.47 -12.00
C ILE A 39 -20.04 6.38 -11.02
N TYR A 40 -19.58 5.81 -9.90
CA TYR A 40 -18.80 6.57 -8.93
C TYR A 40 -17.37 6.84 -9.42
N ILE A 41 -16.75 5.87 -10.10
CA ILE A 41 -15.42 6.03 -10.72
C ILE A 41 -15.39 7.25 -11.62
N ARG A 42 -16.36 7.38 -12.53
CA ARG A 42 -16.47 8.53 -13.43
C ARG A 42 -16.61 9.85 -12.68
N ARG A 43 -17.46 9.90 -11.65
CA ARG A 43 -17.67 11.12 -10.85
C ARG A 43 -16.36 11.56 -10.16
N ILE A 44 -15.63 10.63 -9.58
CA ILE A 44 -14.36 10.93 -8.90
C ILE A 44 -13.26 11.32 -9.88
N TYR A 45 -13.14 10.61 -11.01
CA TYR A 45 -12.23 10.98 -12.09
C TYR A 45 -12.44 12.43 -12.55
N LEU A 46 -13.68 12.82 -12.87
CA LEU A 46 -13.98 14.19 -13.31
C LEU A 46 -13.70 15.24 -12.21
N ARG A 47 -13.76 14.86 -10.93
CA ARG A 47 -13.33 15.74 -9.83
C ARG A 47 -11.81 15.91 -9.85
N ILE A 48 -11.05 14.82 -9.95
CA ILE A 48 -9.59 14.83 -9.96
C ILE A 48 -9.05 15.61 -11.16
N VAL A 49 -9.61 15.40 -12.36
CA VAL A 49 -9.22 16.14 -13.56
C VAL A 49 -9.35 17.65 -13.36
N ARG A 50 -10.46 18.11 -12.76
CA ARG A 50 -10.64 19.54 -12.47
C ARG A 50 -9.63 20.09 -11.46
N LEU A 51 -9.16 19.27 -10.52
CA LEU A 51 -8.15 19.67 -9.53
C LEU A 51 -6.73 19.72 -10.11
N LEU A 52 -6.44 18.91 -11.14
CA LEU A 52 -5.11 18.78 -11.74
C LEU A 52 -4.96 19.47 -13.11
N HIS A 53 -6.01 20.06 -13.65
CA HIS A 53 -5.97 20.62 -14.99
C HIS A 53 -4.91 21.75 -15.08
N PRO A 54 -4.14 21.85 -16.18
CA PRO A 54 -3.13 22.91 -16.35
C PRO A 54 -3.69 24.34 -16.31
N ASP A 55 -5.00 24.49 -16.51
CA ASP A 55 -5.70 25.79 -16.42
C ASP A 55 -6.16 26.14 -15.00
N VAL A 56 -5.89 25.30 -14.00
CA VAL A 56 -6.14 25.65 -12.60
C VAL A 56 -5.28 26.86 -12.23
N TYR A 57 -5.95 27.90 -11.76
CA TYR A 57 -5.31 29.12 -11.28
C TYR A 57 -4.52 28.83 -9.99
N GLY A 58 -3.30 29.35 -9.89
CA GLY A 58 -2.44 29.19 -8.71
C GLY A 58 -1.30 28.18 -8.87
N PHE A 59 -1.27 27.36 -9.92
CA PHE A 59 -0.10 26.52 -10.22
C PHE A 59 0.98 27.32 -10.96
N SER A 60 2.22 27.21 -10.47
CA SER A 60 3.43 27.58 -11.18
C SER A 60 3.65 26.70 -12.42
N LEU A 61 4.54 27.11 -13.33
CA LEU A 61 4.87 26.32 -14.53
C LEU A 61 5.37 24.91 -14.18
N GLU A 62 6.14 24.77 -13.10
CA GLU A 62 6.62 23.46 -12.63
C GLU A 62 5.47 22.59 -12.10
N GLU A 63 4.57 23.17 -11.31
CA GLU A 63 3.41 22.46 -10.77
C GLU A 63 2.45 22.02 -11.87
N LYS A 64 2.25 22.84 -12.91
CA LYS A 64 1.46 22.45 -14.09
C LYS A 64 2.06 21.25 -14.80
N ALA A 65 3.39 21.20 -14.94
CA ALA A 65 4.07 20.05 -15.54
C ALA A 65 3.88 18.77 -14.71
N VAL A 66 4.03 18.88 -13.38
CA VAL A 66 3.81 17.77 -12.45
C VAL A 66 2.36 17.29 -12.46
N ALA A 67 1.39 18.21 -12.41
CA ALA A 67 -0.04 17.89 -12.46
C ALA A 67 -0.43 17.20 -13.77
N THR A 68 0.08 17.69 -14.90
CA THR A 68 -0.08 17.08 -16.23
C THR A 68 0.49 15.66 -16.24
N GLN A 69 1.64 15.44 -15.59
CA GLN A 69 2.22 14.11 -15.47
C GLN A 69 1.37 13.16 -14.64
N TYR A 70 0.80 13.60 -13.51
CA TYR A 70 -0.13 12.80 -12.73
C TYR A 70 -1.37 12.42 -13.55
N LEU A 71 -1.93 13.37 -14.31
CA LEU A 71 -3.04 13.07 -15.22
C LEU A 71 -2.66 12.00 -16.23
N ALA A 72 -1.57 12.20 -16.98
CA ALA A 72 -1.20 11.33 -18.08
C ALA A 72 -0.75 9.93 -17.64
N LYS A 73 -0.05 9.80 -16.51
CA LYS A 73 0.60 8.54 -16.11
C LYS A 73 -0.09 7.80 -14.97
N LEU A 74 -0.97 8.45 -14.21
CA LEU A 74 -1.61 7.87 -13.03
C LEU A 74 -3.13 7.89 -13.14
N VAL A 75 -3.74 9.05 -13.42
CA VAL A 75 -5.20 9.23 -13.34
C VAL A 75 -5.90 8.71 -14.60
N ASN A 76 -5.43 9.09 -15.79
CA ASN A 76 -6.07 8.70 -17.05
C ASN A 76 -6.00 7.17 -17.26
N PRO A 77 -4.83 6.50 -17.11
CA PRO A 77 -4.76 5.06 -17.25
C PRO A 77 -5.67 4.32 -16.25
N ALA A 78 -5.77 4.83 -15.01
CA ALA A 78 -6.66 4.26 -14.01
C ALA A 78 -8.14 4.37 -14.43
N TYR A 79 -8.56 5.52 -14.96
CA TYR A 79 -9.92 5.71 -15.44
C TYR A 79 -10.23 4.83 -16.65
N ASP A 80 -9.33 4.79 -17.64
CA ASP A 80 -9.52 4.05 -18.89
C ASP A 80 -9.69 2.55 -18.61
N THR A 81 -8.85 1.97 -17.75
CA THR A 81 -8.95 0.56 -17.36
C THR A 81 -10.17 0.28 -16.50
N LEU A 82 -10.49 1.12 -15.52
CA LEU A 82 -11.58 0.84 -14.59
C LEU A 82 -12.97 1.08 -15.20
N MET A 83 -13.08 1.92 -16.24
CA MET A 83 -14.36 2.13 -16.93
C MET A 83 -14.73 0.98 -17.86
N GLN A 84 -13.75 0.33 -18.46
CA GLN A 84 -13.99 -0.84 -19.31
C GLN A 84 -14.31 -2.06 -18.45
N GLU A 85 -15.50 -2.63 -18.63
CA GLU A 85 -15.97 -3.74 -17.79
C GLU A 85 -15.06 -4.97 -17.86
N GLN A 86 -14.69 -5.39 -19.07
CA GLN A 86 -13.81 -6.53 -19.27
C GLN A 86 -12.44 -6.30 -18.63
N GLU A 87 -11.83 -5.13 -18.82
CA GLU A 87 -10.54 -4.80 -18.21
C GLU A 87 -10.64 -4.71 -16.67
N ARG A 88 -11.70 -4.09 -16.14
CA ARG A 88 -11.95 -4.01 -14.70
C ARG A 88 -12.08 -5.40 -14.07
N HIS A 89 -12.79 -6.33 -14.71
CA HIS A 89 -12.90 -7.71 -14.24
C HIS A 89 -11.56 -8.46 -14.29
N ALA A 90 -10.81 -8.32 -15.39
CA ALA A 90 -9.47 -8.89 -15.49
C ALA A 90 -8.55 -8.34 -14.39
N TYR A 91 -8.64 -7.05 -14.12
CA TYR A 91 -7.88 -6.35 -13.11
C TYR A 91 -8.21 -6.82 -11.68
N GLN A 92 -9.49 -7.03 -11.36
CA GLN A 92 -9.89 -7.68 -10.09
C GLN A 92 -9.38 -9.13 -10.00
N GLY A 93 -9.35 -9.86 -11.11
CA GLY A 93 -8.74 -11.19 -11.20
C GLY A 93 -7.24 -11.18 -10.86
N ILE A 94 -6.50 -10.15 -11.31
CA ILE A 94 -5.08 -9.97 -10.98
C ILE A 94 -4.90 -9.79 -9.47
N PHE A 95 -5.76 -9.01 -8.80
CA PHE A 95 -5.70 -8.83 -7.34
C PHE A 95 -5.93 -10.13 -6.59
N LYS A 96 -6.92 -10.92 -7.02
CA LYS A 96 -7.18 -12.25 -6.46
C LYS A 96 -5.96 -13.18 -6.60
N LEU A 97 -5.36 -13.21 -7.78
CA LEU A 97 -4.17 -14.02 -8.04
C LEU A 97 -2.97 -13.54 -7.21
N LEU A 98 -2.80 -12.23 -7.08
CA LEU A 98 -1.75 -11.62 -6.26
C LEU A 98 -1.89 -12.01 -4.78
N ALA A 99 -3.09 -11.88 -4.22
CA ALA A 99 -3.38 -12.27 -2.83
C ALA A 99 -3.05 -13.74 -2.59
N LYS A 100 -3.56 -14.66 -3.42
CA LYS A 100 -3.25 -16.10 -3.34
C LYS A 100 -1.75 -16.39 -3.42
N ARG A 101 -1.06 -15.75 -4.37
CA ARG A 101 0.39 -15.91 -4.53
C ARG A 101 1.15 -15.43 -3.29
N LEU A 102 0.73 -14.33 -2.66
CA LEU A 102 1.37 -13.81 -1.46
C LEU A 102 1.15 -14.72 -0.25
N ILE A 103 -0.05 -15.27 -0.10
CA ILE A 103 -0.38 -16.26 0.94
C ILE A 103 0.47 -17.52 0.77
N GLN A 104 0.62 -18.03 -0.45
CA GLN A 104 1.40 -19.25 -0.71
C GLN A 104 2.91 -19.06 -0.55
N LYS A 105 3.44 -17.89 -0.95
CA LYS A 105 4.90 -17.65 -0.99
C LYS A 105 5.44 -16.99 0.27
N SER A 106 4.60 -16.65 1.24
CA SER A 106 5.00 -16.10 2.55
C SER A 106 6.03 -14.99 2.42
N ARG A 107 5.65 -13.88 1.79
CA ARG A 107 6.50 -12.67 1.73
C ARG A 107 6.11 -11.77 2.88
N ASN A 108 7.00 -11.48 3.82
CA ASN A 108 6.77 -10.49 4.89
C ASN A 108 6.67 -9.07 4.31
N VAL A 109 5.56 -8.71 3.67
CA VAL A 109 5.38 -7.38 3.06
C VAL A 109 5.18 -6.35 4.16
N PRO A 110 6.02 -5.31 4.25
CA PRO A 110 5.91 -4.31 5.31
C PRO A 110 4.69 -3.40 5.09
N ILE A 111 3.93 -3.16 6.16
CA ILE A 111 2.79 -2.23 6.19
C ILE A 111 3.15 -1.06 7.11
N TYR A 112 3.14 0.16 6.56
CA TYR A 112 3.57 1.35 7.28
C TYR A 112 2.41 2.24 7.76
N SER A 113 1.23 2.15 7.15
CA SER A 113 0.09 2.96 7.58
C SER A 113 -0.50 2.40 8.86
N THR A 114 -0.70 3.26 9.86
CA THR A 114 -1.40 2.92 11.11
C THR A 114 -2.78 2.33 10.81
N VAL A 115 -3.54 2.97 9.95
CA VAL A 115 -4.89 2.56 9.57
C VAL A 115 -4.91 1.20 8.84
N ALA A 116 -3.87 0.90 8.05
CA ALA A 116 -3.75 -0.42 7.42
C ALA A 116 -3.33 -1.50 8.42
N CYS A 117 -2.54 -1.16 9.44
CA CYS A 117 -2.25 -2.06 10.56
C CYS A 117 -3.51 -2.34 11.40
N GLU A 118 -4.36 -1.34 11.63
CA GLU A 118 -5.64 -1.51 12.32
C GLU A 118 -6.56 -2.46 11.54
N LEU A 119 -6.71 -2.26 10.23
CA LEU A 119 -7.48 -3.15 9.37
C LEU A 119 -6.90 -4.57 9.32
N LEU A 120 -5.58 -4.71 9.39
CA LEU A 120 -4.90 -6.01 9.43
C LEU A 120 -5.23 -6.81 10.70
N LEU A 121 -5.31 -6.12 11.85
CA LEU A 121 -5.56 -6.73 13.15
C LEU A 121 -7.05 -7.00 13.39
N ALA A 122 -7.92 -6.11 12.90
CA ALA A 122 -9.37 -6.24 12.99
C ALA A 122 -10.02 -5.98 11.62
N PRO A 123 -10.00 -6.98 10.71
CA PRO A 123 -10.58 -6.82 9.38
C PRO A 123 -12.08 -6.54 9.43
N ASN A 124 -12.49 -5.45 8.79
CA ASN A 124 -13.89 -5.05 8.66
C ASN A 124 -14.07 -4.24 7.36
N ASP A 125 -15.13 -4.54 6.62
CA ASP A 125 -15.49 -3.85 5.38
C ASP A 125 -15.77 -2.36 5.64
N ASP A 126 -16.53 -2.03 6.68
CA ASP A 126 -16.86 -0.64 7.01
C ASP A 126 -15.61 0.18 7.39
N LEU A 127 -14.68 -0.45 8.11
CA LEU A 127 -13.40 0.17 8.46
C LEU A 127 -12.57 0.45 7.20
N TYR A 128 -12.51 -0.51 6.28
CA TYR A 128 -11.82 -0.34 5.00
C TYR A 128 -12.43 0.81 4.18
N GLU A 129 -13.75 0.80 3.96
CA GLU A 129 -14.40 1.81 3.13
C GLU A 129 -14.30 3.22 3.72
N SER A 130 -14.54 3.35 5.02
CA SER A 130 -14.43 4.65 5.72
C SER A 130 -12.98 5.18 5.73
N SER A 131 -11.99 4.30 5.91
CA SER A 131 -10.56 4.66 5.90
C SER A 131 -10.10 5.13 4.54
N VAL A 132 -10.46 4.41 3.46
CA VAL A 132 -10.15 4.82 2.10
C VAL A 132 -10.80 6.17 1.78
N SER A 133 -12.08 6.35 2.12
CA SER A 133 -12.79 7.61 1.91
C SER A 133 -12.16 8.79 2.67
N ALA A 134 -11.71 8.57 3.91
CA ALA A 134 -11.04 9.59 4.72
C ALA A 134 -9.69 10.02 4.11
N ILE A 135 -8.91 9.07 3.59
CA ILE A 135 -7.62 9.35 2.96
C ILE A 135 -7.81 10.03 1.60
N ALA A 136 -8.78 9.57 0.81
CA ALA A 136 -9.09 10.10 -0.52
C ALA A 136 -9.48 11.59 -0.50
N LYS A 137 -10.09 12.06 0.58
CA LYS A 137 -10.39 13.50 0.79
C LYS A 137 -9.12 14.36 0.77
N LYS A 138 -8.01 13.84 1.32
CA LYS A 138 -6.73 14.54 1.46
C LYS A 138 -5.76 14.30 0.30
N GLN A 139 -6.00 13.26 -0.48
CA GLN A 139 -5.09 12.80 -1.54
C GLN A 139 -4.72 13.91 -2.53
N TYR A 140 -5.73 14.59 -3.05
CA TYR A 140 -5.59 15.63 -4.08
C TYR A 140 -5.70 17.06 -3.54
N GLU A 141 -5.48 17.28 -2.24
CA GLU A 141 -5.40 18.64 -1.66
C GLU A 141 -4.13 19.39 -2.13
N SER A 142 -3.05 18.65 -2.42
CA SER A 142 -1.80 19.22 -2.95
C SER A 142 -1.06 18.19 -3.81
N LEU A 143 -0.19 18.64 -4.72
CA LEU A 143 0.60 17.74 -5.56
C LEU A 143 1.57 16.86 -4.74
N ASN A 144 2.05 17.36 -3.61
CA ASN A 144 2.99 16.65 -2.73
C ASN A 144 2.32 15.52 -1.94
N THR A 145 1.00 15.60 -1.74
CA THR A 145 0.25 14.62 -0.95
C THR A 145 -0.25 13.43 -1.77
N ILE A 146 -0.32 13.55 -3.09
CA ILE A 146 -0.88 12.53 -3.99
C ILE A 146 -0.18 11.18 -3.77
N LEU A 147 1.13 11.10 -4.01
CA LEU A 147 1.87 9.83 -3.89
C LEU A 147 1.80 9.24 -2.47
N LYS A 148 1.90 10.10 -1.45
CA LYS A 148 1.83 9.68 -0.05
C LYS A 148 0.49 8.99 0.24
N TYR A 149 -0.62 9.59 -0.14
CA TYR A 149 -1.94 9.04 0.17
C TYR A 149 -2.34 7.91 -0.77
N THR A 150 -1.92 7.93 -2.04
CA THR A 150 -2.04 6.78 -2.94
C THR A 150 -1.33 5.55 -2.35
N ALA A 151 -0.14 5.73 -1.77
CA ALA A 151 0.59 4.67 -1.08
C ALA A 151 -0.18 4.08 0.11
N GLN A 152 -0.84 4.93 0.92
CA GLN A 152 -1.64 4.47 2.06
C GLN A 152 -2.89 3.71 1.62
N ILE A 153 -3.60 4.21 0.60
CA ILE A 153 -4.77 3.51 0.04
C ILE A 153 -4.34 2.17 -0.57
N SER A 154 -3.18 2.12 -1.23
CA SER A 154 -2.69 0.87 -1.80
C SER A 154 -2.33 -0.17 -0.74
N GLU A 155 -1.88 0.24 0.44
CA GLU A 155 -1.72 -0.68 1.58
C GLU A 155 -3.05 -1.18 2.11
N LEU A 156 -4.05 -0.31 2.26
CA LEU A 156 -5.41 -0.72 2.65
C LEU A 156 -5.99 -1.72 1.64
N ASN A 157 -5.83 -1.46 0.34
CA ASN A 157 -6.26 -2.37 -0.72
C ASN A 157 -5.55 -3.72 -0.61
N LEU A 158 -4.24 -3.74 -0.34
CA LEU A 158 -3.48 -4.98 -0.16
C LEU A 158 -4.00 -5.81 1.02
N VAL A 159 -4.20 -5.16 2.17
CA VAL A 159 -4.77 -5.82 3.37
C VAL A 159 -6.15 -6.38 3.06
N TYR A 160 -6.99 -5.59 2.38
CA TYR A 160 -8.36 -5.97 2.05
C TYR A 160 -8.44 -7.17 1.08
N ILE A 161 -7.62 -7.21 0.01
CA ILE A 161 -7.63 -8.38 -0.90
C ILE A 161 -7.15 -9.65 -0.22
N LEU A 162 -6.19 -9.55 0.71
CA LEU A 162 -5.71 -10.68 1.48
C LEU A 162 -6.81 -11.18 2.43
N TYR A 163 -7.43 -10.27 3.17
CA TYR A 163 -8.56 -10.57 4.05
C TYR A 163 -9.69 -11.29 3.30
N LYS A 164 -10.08 -10.80 2.11
CA LYS A 164 -11.15 -11.42 1.30
C LYS A 164 -10.77 -12.81 0.75
N GLU A 165 -9.48 -13.11 0.60
CA GLU A 165 -9.00 -14.45 0.26
C GLU A 165 -8.75 -15.35 1.49
N GLY A 166 -9.20 -14.93 2.68
CA GLY A 166 -9.14 -15.72 3.92
C GLY A 166 -7.85 -15.53 4.72
N TYR A 167 -7.02 -14.54 4.39
CA TYR A 167 -5.84 -14.24 5.19
C TYR A 167 -6.22 -13.65 6.56
N THR A 168 -5.72 -14.29 7.62
CA THR A 168 -5.89 -13.84 9.00
C THR A 168 -4.51 -13.73 9.64
N HIS A 169 -4.14 -12.51 10.06
CA HIS A 169 -2.82 -12.27 10.65
C HIS A 169 -2.73 -12.90 12.04
N GLY A 170 -1.65 -13.67 12.28
CA GLY A 170 -1.41 -14.33 13.57
C GLY A 170 -2.25 -15.59 13.83
N ALA A 171 -3.04 -16.06 12.86
CA ALA A 171 -3.78 -17.31 13.00
C ALA A 171 -2.84 -18.54 13.01
N PRO A 172 -3.19 -19.61 13.76
CA PRO A 172 -2.43 -20.85 13.74
C PRO A 172 -2.41 -21.43 12.31
N ASN A 173 -1.24 -21.82 11.83
CA ASN A 173 -0.97 -22.32 10.47
C ASN A 173 -1.05 -21.29 9.33
N MET A 174 -1.09 -19.98 9.62
CA MET A 174 -0.99 -18.95 8.59
C MET A 174 0.42 -18.36 8.51
N PRO A 175 1.02 -18.29 7.31
CA PRO A 175 2.33 -17.68 7.17
C PRO A 175 2.25 -16.16 7.39
N PRO A 176 3.32 -15.52 7.91
CA PRO A 176 3.36 -14.07 8.01
C PRO A 176 3.52 -13.46 6.61
N VAL A 177 2.41 -12.98 6.03
CA VAL A 177 2.39 -12.32 4.72
C VAL A 177 2.51 -10.81 4.86
N LEU A 178 2.04 -10.26 5.97
CA LEU A 178 2.12 -8.83 6.23
C LEU A 178 2.87 -8.60 7.54
N ALA A 179 3.79 -7.64 7.52
CA ALA A 179 4.59 -7.24 8.67
C ALA A 179 4.21 -5.80 9.06
N PRO A 180 3.43 -5.60 10.14
CA PRO A 180 3.10 -4.26 10.62
C PRO A 180 4.38 -3.56 11.12
N MET A 181 4.70 -2.40 10.55
CA MET A 181 5.88 -1.60 10.92
C MET A 181 5.56 -0.56 11.99
N VAL A 182 4.29 -0.35 12.31
CA VAL A 182 3.86 0.56 13.38
C VAL A 182 3.64 -0.24 14.65
N GLN A 183 4.36 0.13 15.71
CA GLN A 183 4.12 -0.41 17.05
C GLN A 183 2.80 0.17 17.58
N HIS A 184 1.76 -0.65 17.69
CA HIS A 184 0.62 -0.30 18.52
C HIS A 184 1.08 -0.26 19.98
N LYS A 185 0.73 0.81 20.71
CA LYS A 185 1.07 0.98 22.14
C LYS A 185 0.63 -0.20 23.04
N ASN A 186 -0.23 -1.10 22.57
CA ASN A 186 -0.79 -2.22 23.35
C ASN A 186 -0.61 -3.61 22.71
N ALA A 187 0.19 -3.79 21.66
CA ALA A 187 0.38 -5.11 21.06
C ALA A 187 1.67 -5.78 21.57
N TYR A 188 1.55 -6.58 22.62
CA TYR A 188 2.61 -7.48 23.06
C TYR A 188 2.74 -8.63 22.05
N PHE A 189 3.70 -8.54 21.14
CA PHE A 189 4.15 -9.68 20.35
C PHE A 189 5.40 -10.26 21.02
N PRO A 190 5.39 -11.48 21.58
CA PRO A 190 6.62 -12.13 22.00
C PRO A 190 7.44 -12.44 20.73
N PRO A 191 8.70 -11.99 20.63
CA PRO A 191 9.54 -12.32 19.49
C PRO A 191 10.00 -13.78 19.60
N THR A 192 9.35 -14.70 18.90
CA THR A 192 9.92 -16.02 18.66
C THR A 192 10.84 -15.96 17.44
N TYR A 193 12.09 -15.59 17.68
CA TYR A 193 13.18 -15.94 16.77
C TYR A 193 13.58 -17.41 17.03
N PRO A 194 13.89 -18.21 15.99
CA PRO A 194 14.49 -19.53 16.21
C PRO A 194 15.89 -19.32 16.80
N SER A 195 16.08 -19.80 18.03
CA SER A 195 17.37 -19.76 18.72
C SER A 195 18.40 -20.55 17.92
N ALA A 196 19.44 -19.86 17.45
CA ALA A 196 20.64 -20.49 16.93
C ALA A 196 21.33 -21.29 18.05
N GLN A 197 21.39 -22.60 17.80
CA GLN A 197 22.35 -23.61 18.27
C GLN A 197 23.26 -23.25 19.46
N ALA A 198 23.07 -24.00 20.54
CA ALA A 198 23.95 -24.07 21.69
C ALA A 198 25.35 -24.57 21.30
N TYR A 199 26.39 -23.77 21.60
CA TYR A 199 27.75 -24.28 21.78
C TYR A 199 28.03 -24.40 23.30
N PRO A 200 28.59 -25.53 23.77
CA PRO A 200 28.95 -25.67 25.18
C PRO A 200 30.27 -24.93 25.45
N ASN A 201 30.27 -23.98 26.38
CA ASN A 201 31.50 -23.33 26.85
C ASN A 201 32.08 -24.12 28.04
N PRO A 202 33.36 -24.54 28.01
CA PRO A 202 33.97 -25.29 29.09
C PRO A 202 34.54 -24.34 30.15
N LYS A 203 34.31 -24.67 31.42
CA LYS A 203 35.23 -24.54 32.58
C LYS A 203 34.42 -24.40 33.88
N ASN A 204 34.41 -25.47 34.67
CA ASN A 204 34.42 -25.33 36.13
C ASN A 204 35.40 -26.36 36.69
N LYS A 205 36.56 -25.89 37.12
CA LYS A 205 37.44 -26.62 38.05
C LYS A 205 36.83 -26.49 39.45
N PRO A 206 36.70 -27.57 40.22
CA PRO A 206 36.64 -27.47 41.67
C PRO A 206 38.04 -27.76 42.24
N ASN A 207 38.64 -26.76 42.92
CA ASN A 207 39.82 -26.98 43.72
C ASN A 207 39.42 -27.29 45.17
N SER A 208 39.63 -28.55 45.56
CA SER A 208 40.11 -29.02 46.87
C SER A 208 39.47 -28.50 48.17
N ARG A 209 38.94 -29.40 49.01
CA ARG A 209 39.65 -29.95 50.20
C ARG A 209 38.74 -30.70 51.21
N LYS A 210 39.31 -31.82 51.72
CA LYS A 210 39.10 -32.50 53.02
C LYS A 210 37.81 -33.34 53.12
N PHE A 211 37.81 -34.61 53.57
CA PHE A 211 38.73 -35.39 54.40
C PHE A 211 39.00 -36.77 53.81
#